data_AF-A0A6J7BXX2-F1
#
_entry.id   AF-A0A6J7BXX2-F1
#
_cell.length_a   1.000
_cell.length_b   1.000
_cell.length_c   1.000
_cell.angle_alpha   90.00
_cell.angle_beta   90.00
_cell.angle_gamma   90.00
#
_symmetry.space_group_name_H-M   'P 1'
#
loop_
_entity.id
_entity.type
_entity.pdbx_description
1 polymer ?
#
loop_
_entity_poly.entity_id
_entity_poly.type
_entity_poly.pdbx_seq_one_letter_code
_entity_poly.pdbx_strand_id
1 'polypeptide(L)'
;MATAGMLLLTRLEPSSTYVSHILPALMVLSLGMGLVFVPISATALFGVDNHDAGVASAVLNTAQQIGGALGTAFLNTIAVTATTNYFVDNMIDPTNPANAGAAAFGLTEGFTTAFTWSAGFMILGAVIWVFMINADKDTLGANDAVVHVG
;
A
#
# COMPACT_ATOMS: atom_id res chain seq x y z
N MET A 1 -6.36 -9.20 5.25
CA MET A 1 -7.31 -8.22 5.85
C MET A 1 -7.48 -6.98 4.98
N ALA A 2 -6.40 -6.28 4.60
CA ALA A 2 -6.48 -5.13 3.67
C ALA A 2 -7.14 -5.46 2.31
N THR A 3 -6.87 -6.65 1.75
CA THR A 3 -7.51 -7.14 0.50
C THR A 3 -9.03 -7.29 0.62
N ALA A 4 -9.53 -7.69 1.80
CA ALA A 4 -10.96 -7.79 2.05
C ALA A 4 -11.61 -6.39 2.17
N GLY A 5 -10.89 -5.41 2.74
CA GLY A 5 -11.31 -4.00 2.76
C GLY A 5 -11.38 -3.38 1.36
N MET A 6 -10.40 -3.67 0.50
CA MET A 6 -10.43 -3.25 -0.91
C MET A 6 -11.60 -3.88 -1.68
N LEU A 7 -11.87 -5.17 -1.48
CA LEU A 7 -13.02 -5.85 -2.10
C LEU A 7 -14.37 -5.28 -1.64
N LEU A 8 -14.50 -4.88 -0.38
CA LEU A 8 -15.72 -4.23 0.13
C LEU A 8 -15.94 -2.86 -0.51
N LEU A 9 -14.88 -2.10 -0.79
CA LEU A 9 -14.98 -0.79 -1.46
C LEU A 9 -15.42 -0.90 -2.93
N THR A 10 -15.14 -2.02 -3.62
CA THR A 10 -15.61 -2.25 -5.00
C THR A 10 -17.13 -2.44 -5.13
N ARG A 11 -17.87 -2.57 -4.01
CA ARG A 11 -19.33 -2.76 -3.97
C ARG A 11 -20.10 -1.47 -3.63
N LEU A 12 -19.46 -0.30 -3.64
CA LEU A 12 -20.11 0.97 -3.32
C LEU A 12 -21.01 1.46 -4.46
N GLU A 13 -22.30 1.59 -4.18
CA GLU A 13 -23.29 2.27 -5.03
C GLU A 13 -23.59 3.70 -4.53
N PRO A 14 -24.10 4.62 -5.36
CA PRO A 14 -24.36 6.03 -4.98
C PRO A 14 -25.33 6.23 -3.80
N SER A 15 -26.09 5.19 -3.42
CA SER A 15 -27.02 5.15 -2.28
C SER A 15 -26.38 4.64 -0.98
N SER A 16 -25.10 4.28 -1.00
CA SER A 16 -24.44 3.61 0.14
C SER A 16 -24.27 4.54 1.35
N THR A 17 -24.85 4.15 2.48
CA THR A 17 -24.77 4.95 3.71
C THR A 17 -23.40 4.79 4.39
N TYR A 18 -22.73 5.91 4.68
CA TYR A 18 -21.37 6.01 5.23
C TYR A 18 -21.08 5.02 6.38
N VAL A 19 -21.99 4.92 7.34
CA VAL A 19 -21.84 4.08 8.55
C VAL A 19 -21.80 2.58 8.23
N SER A 20 -22.51 2.16 7.17
CA SER A 20 -22.73 0.75 6.86
C SER A 20 -21.71 0.14 5.90
N HIS A 21 -21.13 0.94 5.00
CA HIS A 21 -20.26 0.42 3.93
C HIS A 21 -18.84 0.99 3.99
N ILE A 22 -18.69 2.27 4.34
CA ILE A 22 -17.39 2.97 4.33
C ILE A 22 -16.68 2.78 5.67
N LEU A 23 -17.40 2.99 6.78
CA LEU A 23 -16.83 2.91 8.14
C LEU A 23 -16.24 1.52 8.47
N PRO A 24 -16.91 0.39 8.17
CA PRO A 24 -16.35 -0.94 8.46
C PRO A 24 -15.14 -1.27 7.57
N ALA A 25 -15.16 -0.87 6.29
CA ALA A 25 -14.04 -1.07 5.38
C ALA A 25 -12.79 -0.30 5.84
N LEU A 26 -12.96 0.95 6.30
CA LEU A 26 -11.89 1.75 6.89
C LEU A 26 -11.35 1.16 8.20
N MET A 27 -12.22 0.62 9.06
CA MET A 27 -11.82 -0.05 10.30
C MET A 27 -10.97 -1.30 10.01
N VAL A 28 -11.40 -2.13 9.06
CA VAL A 28 -10.66 -3.35 8.66
C VAL A 28 -9.33 -3.01 7.98
N LEU A 29 -9.30 -1.96 7.15
CA LEU A 29 -8.07 -1.46 6.54
C LEU A 29 -7.08 -0.96 7.61
N SER A 30 -7.58 -0.14 8.55
CA SER A 30 -6.77 0.44 9.64
C SER A 30 -6.23 -0.62 10.60
N LEU A 31 -7.05 -1.61 10.98
CA LEU A 31 -6.61 -2.75 11.78
C LEU A 31 -5.57 -3.59 11.04
N GLY A 32 -5.77 -3.83 9.74
CA GLY A 32 -4.82 -4.53 8.88
C GLY A 32 -3.47 -3.80 8.79
N MET A 33 -3.48 -2.48 8.64
CA MET A 33 -2.24 -1.68 8.64
C MET A 33 -1.54 -1.73 9.99
N GLY A 34 -2.27 -1.58 11.12
CA GLY A 34 -1.67 -1.64 12.46
C GLY A 34 -0.97 -2.97 12.76
N LEU A 35 -1.58 -4.09 12.34
CA LEU A 35 -1.01 -5.43 12.52
C LEU A 35 0.23 -5.71 11.65
N VAL A 36 0.44 -4.94 10.58
CA VAL A 36 1.60 -5.10 9.69
C VAL A 36 2.73 -4.14 10.08
N PHE A 37 2.39 -2.91 10.47
CA PHE A 37 3.37 -1.85 10.70
C PHE A 37 4.28 -2.14 11.91
N VAL A 38 3.69 -2.62 13.01
CA VAL A 38 4.41 -2.91 14.25
C VAL A 38 5.45 -4.03 14.08
N PRO A 39 5.11 -5.24 13.57
CA PRO A 39 6.10 -6.30 13.41
C PRO A 39 7.14 -5.98 12.33
N ILE A 40 6.81 -5.24 11.27
CA ILE A 40 7.79 -4.82 10.27
C ILE A 40 8.86 -3.93 10.89
N SER A 41 8.47 -2.92 11.67
CA SER A 41 9.42 -2.03 12.33
C SER A 41 10.28 -2.76 13.35
N ALA A 42 9.70 -3.67 14.14
CA ALA A 42 10.44 -4.48 15.10
C ALA A 42 11.45 -5.42 14.41
N THR A 43 11.05 -6.06 13.31
CA THR A 43 11.92 -6.97 12.54
C THR A 43 13.03 -6.21 11.82
N ALA A 44 12.75 -5.01 11.30
CA ALA A 44 13.73 -4.19 10.59
C ALA A 44 14.84 -3.65 11.51
N LEU A 45 14.60 -3.58 12.82
CA LEU A 45 15.56 -3.15 13.83
C LEU A 45 16.15 -4.34 14.63
N PHE A 46 15.71 -5.56 14.33
CA PHE A 46 16.17 -6.77 15.01
C PHE A 46 17.66 -7.02 14.71
N GLY A 47 18.47 -7.23 15.76
CA GLY A 47 19.91 -7.47 15.64
C GLY A 47 20.78 -6.21 15.49
N VAL A 48 20.20 -5.02 15.60
CA VAL A 48 20.95 -3.75 15.63
C VAL A 48 21.46 -3.47 17.05
N ASP A 49 22.75 -3.17 17.19
CA ASP A 49 23.34 -2.78 18.47
C ASP A 49 22.72 -1.48 19.01
N ASN A 50 22.63 -1.36 20.34
CA ASN A 50 22.01 -0.18 20.99
C ASN A 50 22.64 1.16 20.58
N HIS A 51 23.93 1.16 20.24
CA HIS A 51 24.64 2.35 19.77
C HIS A 51 24.18 2.80 18.36
N ASP A 52 23.73 1.87 17.53
CA ASP A 52 23.34 2.12 16.14
C ASP A 52 21.83 2.19 15.94
N ALA A 53 21.04 1.89 16.98
CA ALA A 53 19.57 1.90 16.95
C ALA A 53 18.99 3.24 16.46
N GLY A 54 19.60 4.36 16.83
CA GLY A 54 19.19 5.69 16.37
C GLY A 54 19.38 5.88 14.86
N VAL A 55 20.52 5.42 14.32
CA VAL A 55 20.83 5.48 12.88
C VAL A 55 19.94 4.52 12.10
N ALA A 56 19.75 3.29 12.58
CA ALA A 56 18.87 2.31 11.96
C ALA A 56 17.41 2.79 11.90
N SER A 57 16.91 3.41 12.98
CA SER A 57 15.57 4.01 13.00
C SER A 57 15.46 5.19 12.03
N ALA A 58 16.49 6.03 11.91
CA ALA A 58 16.49 7.14 10.97
C ALA A 58 16.44 6.63 9.51
N VAL A 59 17.25 5.62 9.17
CA VAL A 59 17.24 4.99 7.84
C VAL A 59 15.88 4.36 7.54
N LEU A 60 15.29 3.64 8.51
CA LEU A 60 13.96 3.06 8.35
C LEU A 60 12.90 4.13 8.07
N ASN A 61 12.91 5.23 8.82
CA ASN A 61 11.94 6.30 8.64
C ASN A 61 12.13 7.01 7.28
N THR A 62 13.37 7.31 6.90
CA THR A 62 13.68 7.88 5.58
C THR A 62 13.24 6.94 4.45
N ALA A 63 13.51 5.63 4.56
CA ALA A 63 13.06 4.65 3.58
C ALA A 63 11.53 4.61 3.46
N GLN A 64 10.80 4.68 4.58
CA GLN A 64 9.34 4.76 4.59
C GLN A 64 8.81 6.03 3.92
N GLN A 65 9.41 7.19 4.22
CA GLN A 65 9.01 8.46 3.61
C GLN A 65 9.27 8.46 2.09
N ILE A 66 10.44 7.99 1.67
CA ILE A 66 10.80 7.85 0.24
C ILE A 66 9.83 6.90 -0.44
N GLY A 67 9.55 5.73 0.16
CA GLY A 67 8.61 4.75 -0.39
C GLY A 67 7.19 5.30 -0.52
N GLY A 68 6.71 6.03 0.49
CA GLY A 68 5.40 6.68 0.47
C GLY A 68 5.28 7.75 -0.62
N ALA A 69 6.29 8.61 -0.76
CA ALA A 69 6.31 9.65 -1.78
C ALA A 69 6.42 9.07 -3.21
N LEU A 70 7.32 8.11 -3.43
CA LEU A 70 7.49 7.48 -4.74
C LEU A 70 6.26 6.66 -5.13
N GLY A 71 5.68 5.89 -4.20
CA GLY A 71 4.49 5.09 -4.47
C GLY A 71 3.29 5.95 -4.85
N THR A 72 3.06 7.04 -4.11
CA THR A 72 1.95 7.97 -4.42
C THR A 72 2.15 8.69 -5.75
N ALA A 73 3.35 9.19 -6.02
CA ALA A 73 3.67 9.84 -7.29
C ALA A 73 3.46 8.89 -8.48
N PHE A 74 3.94 7.65 -8.36
CA PHE A 74 3.81 6.65 -9.40
C PHE A 74 2.35 6.25 -9.68
N LEU A 75 1.56 6.00 -8.63
CA LEU A 75 0.13 5.68 -8.79
C LEU A 75 -0.65 6.86 -9.38
N ASN A 76 -0.31 8.09 -9.02
CA ASN A 76 -0.89 9.29 -9.62
C ASN A 76 -0.56 9.39 -11.12
N THR A 77 0.70 9.13 -11.51
CA THR A 77 1.09 9.09 -12.92
C THR A 77 0.24 8.09 -13.69
N ILE A 78 0.05 6.86 -13.18
CA ILE A 78 -0.81 5.85 -13.82
C ILE A 78 -2.26 6.36 -13.96
N ALA A 79 -2.84 6.90 -12.88
CA ALA A 79 -4.21 7.39 -12.89
C ALA A 79 -4.41 8.50 -13.92
N VAL A 80 -3.50 9.48 -13.96
CA VAL A 80 -3.54 10.60 -14.90
C VAL A 80 -3.33 10.12 -16.33
N THR A 81 -2.37 9.23 -16.58
CA THR A 81 -2.13 8.66 -17.91
C THR A 81 -3.36 7.90 -18.42
N ALA A 82 -3.96 7.04 -17.60
CA ALA A 82 -5.16 6.30 -17.99
C ALA A 82 -6.37 7.22 -18.24
N THR A 83 -6.56 8.24 -17.39
CA THR A 83 -7.60 9.27 -17.59
C THR A 83 -7.38 10.02 -18.91
N THR A 84 -6.14 10.39 -19.20
CA THR A 84 -5.77 11.14 -20.42
C THR A 84 -6.01 10.28 -21.67
N ASN A 85 -5.61 9.02 -21.63
CA ASN A 85 -5.84 8.08 -22.74
C ASN A 85 -7.34 7.91 -23.00
N TYR A 86 -8.16 7.78 -21.96
CA TYR A 86 -9.61 7.71 -22.11
C TYR A 86 -10.18 8.93 -22.84
N PHE A 87 -9.70 10.15 -22.52
CA PHE A 87 -10.15 11.36 -23.21
C PHE A 87 -9.72 11.39 -24.67
N VAL A 88 -8.49 10.97 -24.98
CA VAL A 88 -7.98 10.90 -26.35
C VAL A 88 -8.77 9.87 -27.18
N ASP A 89 -8.96 8.67 -26.65
CA ASP A 89 -9.62 7.56 -27.35
C ASP A 89 -11.10 7.85 -27.64
N ASN A 90 -11.76 8.60 -26.76
CA ASN A 90 -13.17 8.97 -26.90
C ASN A 90 -13.38 10.38 -27.48
N MET A 91 -12.30 11.06 -27.88
CA MET A 91 -12.33 12.45 -28.39
C MET A 91 -13.09 13.42 -27.45
N ILE A 92 -12.94 13.22 -26.14
CA ILE A 92 -13.58 14.03 -25.10
C ILE A 92 -12.67 15.21 -24.79
N ASP A 93 -13.19 16.42 -24.93
CA ASP A 93 -12.57 17.61 -24.35
C ASP A 93 -13.05 17.78 -22.91
N PRO A 94 -12.17 17.56 -21.90
CA PRO A 94 -12.54 17.68 -20.48
C PRO A 94 -12.76 19.13 -20.03
N THR A 95 -12.36 20.13 -20.83
CA THR A 95 -12.57 21.55 -20.50
C THR A 95 -13.95 22.05 -20.91
N ASN A 96 -14.65 21.31 -21.77
CA ASN A 96 -15.98 21.66 -22.22
C ASN A 96 -17.04 21.22 -21.18
N PRO A 97 -17.84 22.15 -20.62
CA PRO A 97 -18.86 21.81 -19.62
C PRO A 97 -19.96 20.86 -20.15
N ALA A 98 -20.18 20.81 -21.47
CA ALA A 98 -21.09 19.83 -22.07
C ALA A 98 -20.62 18.37 -21.90
N ASN A 99 -19.31 18.18 -21.70
CA ASN A 99 -18.68 16.87 -21.52
C ASN A 99 -18.46 16.49 -20.06
N ALA A 100 -18.98 17.27 -19.10
CA ALA A 100 -18.71 17.04 -17.67
C ALA A 100 -19.07 15.62 -17.19
N GLY A 101 -20.15 15.03 -17.71
CA GLY A 101 -20.50 13.64 -17.44
C GLY A 101 -19.47 12.66 -17.99
N ALA A 102 -19.03 12.85 -19.23
CA ALA A 102 -18.02 12.02 -19.88
C ALA A 102 -16.63 12.16 -19.22
N ALA A 103 -16.31 13.35 -18.72
CA ALA A 103 -15.09 13.63 -17.96
C ALA A 103 -15.04 12.84 -16.64
N ALA A 104 -16.18 12.71 -15.96
CA ALA A 104 -16.29 11.90 -14.74
C ALA A 104 -16.04 10.40 -15.00
N PHE A 105 -16.47 9.87 -16.14
CA PHE A 105 -16.16 8.49 -16.54
C PHE A 105 -14.65 8.28 -16.76
N GLY A 106 -13.96 9.23 -17.41
CA GLY A 106 -12.51 9.12 -17.61
C GLY A 106 -11.70 9.12 -16.31
N LEU A 107 -12.12 9.93 -15.33
CA LEU A 107 -11.51 9.91 -13.98
C LEU A 107 -11.73 8.56 -13.29
N THR A 108 -12.92 7.98 -13.44
CA THR A 108 -13.26 6.67 -12.87
C THR A 108 -12.40 5.56 -13.47
N GLU A 109 -12.18 5.59 -14.79
CA GLU A 109 -11.29 4.65 -15.49
C GLU A 109 -9.84 4.79 -15.02
N GLY A 110 -9.38 6.04 -14.82
CA GLY A 110 -8.06 6.34 -14.29
C GLY A 110 -7.83 5.73 -12.90
N PHE A 111 -8.76 5.94 -11.97
CA PHE A 111 -8.66 5.36 -10.62
C PHE A 111 -8.74 3.83 -10.65
N THR A 112 -9.64 3.26 -11.46
CA THR A 112 -9.77 1.80 -11.61
C THR A 112 -8.48 1.17 -12.11
N THR A 113 -7.83 1.80 -13.09
CA THR A 113 -6.53 1.38 -13.62
C THR A 113 -5.45 1.45 -12.54
N ALA A 114 -5.37 2.57 -11.82
CA ALA A 114 -4.39 2.74 -10.74
C ALA A 114 -4.57 1.71 -9.61
N PHE A 115 -5.81 1.38 -9.23
CA PHE A 115 -6.08 0.33 -8.26
C PHE A 115 -5.67 -1.07 -8.75
N THR A 116 -5.88 -1.37 -10.03
CA THR A 116 -5.47 -2.64 -10.63
C THR A 116 -3.95 -2.81 -10.60
N TRP A 117 -3.21 -1.74 -10.96
CA TRP A 117 -1.75 -1.73 -10.84
C TRP A 117 -1.30 -1.82 -9.39
N SER A 118 -1.96 -1.12 -8.47
CA SER A 118 -1.69 -1.21 -7.02
C SER A 118 -1.83 -2.65 -6.50
N ALA A 119 -2.85 -3.38 -6.94
CA ALA A 119 -3.01 -4.80 -6.62
C ALA A 119 -1.83 -5.64 -7.15
N GLY A 120 -1.37 -5.38 -8.37
CA GLY A 120 -0.17 -6.01 -8.94
C GLY A 120 1.09 -5.75 -8.10
N PHE A 121 1.31 -4.51 -7.66
CA PHE A 121 2.44 -4.17 -6.78
C PHE A 121 2.34 -4.80 -5.40
N MET A 122 1.15 -4.89 -4.81
CA MET A 122 0.94 -5.62 -3.56
C MET A 122 1.30 -7.11 -3.71
N ILE A 123 0.93 -7.75 -4.83
CA ILE A 123 1.32 -9.13 -5.12
C ILE A 123 2.83 -9.25 -5.28
N LEU A 124 3.47 -8.35 -6.05
CA LEU A 124 4.93 -8.33 -6.20
C LEU A 124 5.64 -8.13 -4.86
N GLY A 125 5.15 -7.22 -4.01
CA GLY A 125 5.66 -7.00 -2.67
C GLY A 125 5.52 -8.24 -1.78
N ALA A 126 4.39 -8.94 -1.85
CA ALA A 126 4.18 -10.20 -1.15
C ALA A 126 5.14 -11.30 -1.66
N VAL A 127 5.38 -11.37 -2.97
CA VAL A 127 6.36 -12.30 -3.56
C VAL A 127 7.76 -12.00 -3.06
N ILE A 128 8.20 -10.75 -3.12
CA ILE A 128 9.52 -10.32 -2.61
C ILE A 128 9.64 -10.67 -1.13
N TRP A 129 8.61 -10.39 -0.34
CA TRP A 129 8.57 -10.73 1.08
C TRP A 129 8.71 -12.24 1.31
N VAL A 130 7.94 -13.09 0.61
CA VAL A 130 8.05 -14.56 0.71
C VAL A 130 9.45 -15.05 0.35
N PHE A 131 10.09 -14.48 -0.67
CA PHE A 131 11.43 -14.89 -1.08
C PHE A 131 12.55 -14.35 -0.17
N MET A 132 12.41 -13.14 0.40
CA MET A 132 13.41 -12.55 1.30
C MET A 132 13.30 -13.06 2.74
N ILE A 133 12.10 -13.40 3.23
CA ILE A 133 11.88 -13.84 4.62
C ILE A 133 12.15 -15.33 4.85
N ASN A 134 12.78 -16.01 3.90
CA ASN A 134 13.35 -17.34 4.12
C ASN A 134 14.72 -17.29 4.85
N ALA A 135 14.95 -16.29 5.70
CA ALA A 135 16.12 -16.22 6.56
C ALA A 135 15.97 -17.19 7.74
N ASP A 136 16.98 -18.04 7.89
CA ASP A 136 16.95 -19.30 8.60
C ASP A 136 16.59 -19.19 10.10
N LYS A 137 15.65 -20.04 10.52
CA LYS A 137 15.29 -20.34 11.92
C LYS A 137 16.50 -20.72 12.79
N ASP A 138 17.61 -21.08 12.16
CA ASP A 138 18.85 -21.49 12.82
C ASP A 138 19.64 -20.31 13.43
N THR A 139 19.35 -19.05 13.05
CA THR A 139 19.99 -17.86 13.67
C THR A 139 19.32 -17.37 14.96
N LEU A 140 18.05 -17.75 15.19
CA LEU A 140 17.27 -17.32 16.35
C LEU A 140 17.51 -18.20 17.59
N GLY A 141 17.99 -19.44 17.42
CA GLY A 141 18.30 -20.36 18.52
C GLY A 141 19.74 -20.31 19.05
N ALA A 142 20.67 -19.65 18.33
CA ALA A 142 22.08 -19.67 18.68
C ALA A 142 22.47 -18.72 19.84
N ASN A 143 21.70 -17.64 20.07
CA ASN A 143 22.02 -16.66 21.11
C ASN A 143 21.41 -16.98 22.48
N ASP A 144 20.36 -17.81 22.57
CA ASP A 144 19.80 -18.24 23.86
C ASP A 144 20.65 -19.34 24.54
N ALA A 145 21.51 -20.03 23.79
CA ALA A 145 22.38 -21.07 24.32
C ALA A 145 23.66 -20.53 25.00
N VAL A 146 24.09 -19.30 24.68
CA VAL A 146 25.40 -18.77 25.12
C VAL A 146 25.31 -17.96 26.42
N VAL A 147 24.13 -17.45 26.78
CA VAL A 147 23.97 -16.50 27.92
C VAL A 147 23.65 -17.19 29.27
N HIS A 148 23.53 -18.52 29.31
CA HIS A 148 23.27 -19.28 30.55
C HIS A 148 24.47 -20.07 31.11
N VAL A 149 25.69 -19.85 30.60
CA VAL A 149 26.90 -20.46 31.17
C VAL A 149 27.97 -19.38 31.41
N GLY A 150 27.85 -18.70 32.55
CA GLY A 150 28.82 -17.69 33.01
C GLY A 150 28.41 -17.09 34.35
#